data_AF-A0A3B1BAI5-F1
#
_entry.id   AF-A0A3B1BAI5-F1
#
_cell.length_a   1.000
_cell.length_b   1.000
_cell.length_c   1.000
_cell.angle_alpha   90.00
_cell.angle_beta   90.00
_cell.angle_gamma   90.00
#
_symmetry.space_group_name_H-M   'P 1'
#
loop_
_entity.id
_entity.type
_entity.pdbx_description
1 polymer ?
#
loop_
_entity_poly.entity_id
_entity_poly.type
_entity_poly.pdbx_seq_one_letter_code
_entity_poly.pdbx_strand_id
1 'polypeptide(L)'
;MYPFAVPESIGDAQAIADVTSYIQKLPMNPDHGKGEWAEDSPEFRNGRQLYINGCIKCHGQYGRGSEEKFYPRLDGQHYNYMLRQLIWIRDGKRRNANEHMVEQIKRFNYKELQMVSNYVSRMPVNKKDLAPSADWRNPDLY
;
A
#
# COMPACT_ATOMS: atom_id res chain seq x y z
N MET A 1 3.01 -9.05 14.66
CA MET A 1 3.77 -7.83 14.33
C MET A 1 3.20 -6.70 15.18
N TYR A 2 3.79 -6.49 16.36
CA TYR A 2 3.79 -5.26 17.18
C TYR A 2 5.01 -5.42 18.11
N PRO A 3 5.93 -4.43 18.23
CA PRO A 3 5.65 -3.25 19.05
C PRO A 3 6.44 -1.97 18.65
N PHE A 4 6.15 -1.34 17.51
CA PHE A 4 6.65 0.04 17.26
C PHE A 4 5.63 1.12 17.58
N ALA A 5 4.40 0.73 17.96
CA ALA A 5 3.32 1.64 18.31
C ALA A 5 2.65 1.22 19.63
N VAL A 6 3.39 0.57 20.52
CA VAL A 6 2.92 0.36 21.90
C VAL A 6 3.36 1.56 22.74
N PRO A 7 2.67 1.88 23.85
CA PRO A 7 3.01 3.02 24.68
C PRO A 7 4.48 3.05 25.12
N GLU A 8 5.07 1.88 25.33
CA GLU A 8 6.46 1.72 25.75
C GLU A 8 7.48 2.05 24.66
N SER A 9 7.06 2.10 23.38
CA SER A 9 7.95 2.41 22.25
C SER A 9 7.67 3.76 21.59
N ILE A 10 6.41 4.07 21.28
CA ILE A 10 6.05 5.34 20.62
C ILE A 10 5.61 6.42 21.59
N GLY A 11 5.21 6.05 22.81
CA GLY A 11 4.57 6.95 23.77
C GLY A 11 3.03 6.87 23.73
N ASP A 12 2.39 7.88 24.28
CA ASP A 12 0.93 7.92 24.40
C ASP A 12 0.20 8.22 23.06
N ALA A 13 -1.12 8.42 23.14
CA ALA A 13 -1.93 8.76 21.98
C ALA A 13 -1.49 10.07 21.29
N GLN A 14 -0.94 11.03 22.03
CA GLN A 14 -0.44 12.27 21.47
C GLN A 14 0.82 12.01 20.65
N ALA A 15 1.75 11.20 21.17
CA ALA A 15 2.95 10.83 20.44
C ALA A 15 2.63 10.06 19.14
N ILE A 16 1.61 9.20 19.14
CA ILE A 16 1.11 8.55 17.91
C ILE A 16 0.57 9.58 16.92
N ALA A 17 -0.20 10.57 17.40
CA ALA A 17 -0.75 11.63 16.56
C ALA A 17 0.37 12.50 15.94
N ASP A 18 1.39 12.83 16.72
CA ASP A 18 2.53 13.65 16.28
C ASP A 18 3.35 12.93 15.21
N VAL A 19 3.69 11.66 15.43
CA VAL A 19 4.41 10.83 14.45
C VAL A 19 3.59 10.65 13.16
N THR A 20 2.28 10.43 13.29
CA THR A 20 1.40 10.29 12.12
C THR A 20 1.34 11.59 11.31
N SER A 21 1.17 12.73 11.99
CA SER A 21 1.14 14.06 11.37
C SER A 21 2.47 14.40 10.69
N TYR A 22 3.59 14.00 11.29
CA TYR A 22 4.90 14.18 10.74
C TYR A 22 5.11 13.33 9.47
N ILE A 23 4.87 12.02 9.54
CA ILE A 23 5.04 11.10 8.41
C ILE A 23 4.13 11.47 7.23
N GLN A 24 2.91 11.99 7.49
CA GLN A 24 1.99 12.44 6.44
C GLN A 24 2.54 13.57 5.57
N LYS A 25 3.48 14.38 6.10
CA LYS A 25 4.13 15.47 5.35
C LYS A 25 5.31 15.01 4.52
N LEU A 26 5.82 13.80 4.76
CA LEU A 26 7.00 13.30 4.07
C LEU A 26 6.64 12.91 2.64
N PRO A 27 7.52 13.21 1.66
CA PRO A 27 7.30 12.79 0.29
C PRO A 27 7.54 11.29 0.11
N MET A 28 6.88 10.68 -0.86
CA MET A 28 7.11 9.28 -1.26
C MET A 28 8.33 9.16 -2.17
N ASN A 29 9.08 8.06 -2.04
CA ASN A 29 10.20 7.80 -2.93
C ASN A 29 9.69 7.53 -4.37
N PRO A 30 10.22 8.24 -5.39
CA PRO A 30 9.81 8.01 -6.78
C PRO A 30 10.20 6.64 -7.35
N ASP A 31 11.12 5.92 -6.71
CA ASP A 31 11.58 4.59 -7.10
C ASP A 31 11.20 3.53 -6.04
N HIS A 32 9.91 3.44 -5.72
CA HIS A 32 9.41 2.35 -4.89
C HIS A 32 9.44 1.02 -5.67
N GLY A 33 9.74 -0.07 -4.95
CA GLY A 33 9.95 -1.38 -5.56
C GLY A 33 8.72 -1.92 -6.30
N LYS A 34 8.88 -2.16 -7.60
CA LYS A 34 7.85 -2.71 -8.51
C LYS A 34 7.97 -4.23 -8.62
N GLY A 35 6.86 -4.90 -8.98
CA GLY A 35 6.88 -6.36 -9.23
C GLY A 35 7.68 -6.71 -10.50
N GLU A 36 7.84 -8.01 -10.78
CA GLU A 36 8.70 -8.47 -11.90
C GLU A 36 8.09 -8.27 -13.29
N TRP A 37 6.76 -8.20 -13.43
CA TRP A 37 6.11 -8.19 -14.74
C TRP A 37 5.95 -6.78 -15.30
N ALA A 38 6.54 -6.55 -16.47
CA ALA A 38 6.45 -5.30 -17.23
C ALA A 38 5.01 -5.02 -17.75
N GLU A 39 4.75 -3.78 -18.17
CA GLU A 39 3.40 -3.32 -18.55
C GLU A 39 2.82 -4.02 -19.79
N ASP A 40 3.69 -4.52 -20.66
CA ASP A 40 3.37 -5.28 -21.86
C ASP A 40 3.17 -6.78 -21.59
N SER A 41 3.35 -7.25 -20.35
CA SER A 41 3.17 -8.66 -20.00
C SER A 41 1.68 -9.03 -19.87
N PRO A 42 1.32 -10.31 -20.13
CA PRO A 42 -0.01 -10.83 -19.82
C PRO A 42 -0.39 -10.69 -18.34
N GLU A 43 0.55 -10.91 -17.42
CA GLU A 43 0.35 -10.79 -15.98
C GLU A 43 0.02 -9.38 -15.54
N PHE A 44 0.65 -8.36 -16.13
CA PHE A 44 0.29 -6.97 -15.85
C PHE A 44 -1.13 -6.65 -16.32
N ARG A 45 -1.51 -7.08 -17.55
CA ARG A 45 -2.88 -6.91 -18.07
C ARG A 45 -3.92 -7.63 -17.21
N ASN A 46 -3.62 -8.86 -16.78
CA ASN A 46 -4.50 -9.62 -15.89
C ASN A 46 -4.60 -8.95 -14.51
N GLY A 47 -3.48 -8.46 -13.96
CA GLY A 47 -3.45 -7.68 -12.73
C GLY A 47 -4.31 -6.42 -12.79
N ARG A 48 -4.30 -5.72 -13.93
CA ARG A 48 -5.19 -4.59 -14.20
C ARG A 48 -6.66 -5.00 -14.16
N GLN A 49 -7.03 -6.09 -14.81
CA GLN A 49 -8.41 -6.57 -14.82
C GLN A 49 -8.89 -6.98 -13.42
N LEU A 50 -8.03 -7.67 -12.67
CA LEU A 50 -8.27 -8.02 -11.26
C LEU A 50 -8.51 -6.77 -10.40
N TYR A 51 -7.69 -5.73 -10.59
CA TYR A 51 -7.85 -4.46 -9.87
C TYR A 51 -9.19 -3.78 -10.19
N ILE A 52 -9.55 -3.70 -11.47
CA ILE A 52 -10.81 -3.09 -11.92
C ILE A 52 -12.01 -3.85 -11.34
N ASN A 53 -11.96 -5.19 -11.33
CA ASN A 53 -13.09 -6.00 -10.88
C ASN A 53 -13.22 -6.07 -9.35
N GLY A 54 -12.11 -5.99 -8.62
CA GLY A 54 -12.08 -6.34 -7.20
C GLY A 54 -11.62 -5.24 -6.25
N CYS A 55 -10.98 -4.18 -6.72
CA CYS A 55 -10.27 -3.23 -5.83
C CYS A 55 -10.74 -1.78 -6.03
N ILE A 56 -11.06 -1.41 -7.27
CA ILE A 56 -11.31 -0.01 -7.67
C ILE A 56 -12.44 0.66 -6.89
N LYS A 57 -13.46 -0.11 -6.45
CA LYS A 57 -14.62 0.40 -5.73
C LYS A 57 -14.25 1.07 -4.40
N CYS A 58 -13.23 0.56 -3.72
CA CYS A 58 -12.79 1.08 -2.43
C CYS A 58 -11.48 1.89 -2.55
N HIS A 59 -10.56 1.46 -3.41
CA HIS A 59 -9.25 2.11 -3.54
C HIS A 59 -9.19 3.19 -4.63
N GLY A 60 -10.25 3.32 -5.44
CA GLY A 60 -10.34 4.31 -6.52
C GLY A 60 -9.52 3.94 -7.76
N GLN A 61 -9.72 4.68 -8.86
CA GLN A 61 -9.07 4.39 -10.15
C GLN A 61 -7.52 4.40 -10.07
N TYR A 62 -6.97 5.30 -9.25
CA TYR A 62 -5.53 5.52 -9.11
C TYR A 62 -4.98 4.97 -7.79
N GLY A 63 -5.72 4.11 -7.07
CA GLY A 63 -5.25 3.52 -5.83
C GLY A 63 -5.14 4.49 -4.65
N ARG A 64 -5.76 5.66 -4.72
CA ARG A 64 -5.59 6.73 -3.70
C ARG A 64 -6.39 6.51 -2.42
N GLY A 65 -7.30 5.53 -2.40
CA GLY A 65 -8.13 5.26 -1.24
C GLY A 65 -9.13 6.37 -0.94
N SER A 66 -9.54 6.46 0.32
CA SER A 66 -10.47 7.46 0.83
C SER A 66 -10.23 7.64 2.33
N GLU A 67 -9.83 8.84 2.74
CA GLU A 67 -9.59 9.17 4.15
C GLU A 67 -10.89 9.08 4.96
N GLU A 68 -11.98 9.66 4.45
CA GLU A 68 -13.32 9.62 5.08
C GLU A 68 -13.80 8.20 5.37
N LYS A 69 -13.51 7.25 4.46
CA LYS A 69 -13.92 5.85 4.59
C LYS A 69 -12.83 4.94 5.17
N PHE A 70 -11.70 5.51 5.57
CA PHE A 70 -10.52 4.78 6.04
C PHE A 70 -10.01 3.71 5.07
N TYR A 71 -10.17 3.94 3.76
CA TYR A 71 -9.62 3.06 2.73
C TYR A 71 -8.18 3.47 2.43
N PRO A 72 -7.20 2.57 2.65
CA PRO A 72 -5.80 2.95 2.56
C PRO A 72 -5.38 3.23 1.12
N ARG A 73 -4.44 4.17 1.00
CA ARG A 73 -3.70 4.49 -0.21
C ARG A 73 -2.80 3.31 -0.62
N LEU A 74 -2.75 3.03 -1.92
CA LEU A 74 -2.00 1.94 -2.55
C LEU A 74 -0.98 2.42 -3.58
N ASP A 75 -1.20 3.56 -4.25
CA ASP A 75 -0.21 4.13 -5.17
C ASP A 75 1.06 4.52 -4.41
N GLY A 76 2.23 4.26 -5.00
CA GLY A 76 3.53 4.48 -4.35
C GLY A 76 3.93 3.38 -3.36
N GLN A 77 3.10 2.37 -3.13
CA GLN A 77 3.45 1.28 -2.21
C GLN A 77 4.31 0.20 -2.88
N HIS A 78 5.24 -0.36 -2.10
CA HIS A 78 6.15 -1.42 -2.56
C HIS A 78 5.40 -2.73 -2.87
N TYR A 79 5.73 -3.34 -3.99
CA TYR A 79 5.20 -4.63 -4.43
C TYR A 79 5.28 -5.71 -3.33
N ASN A 80 6.47 -5.90 -2.75
CA ASN A 80 6.71 -6.93 -1.73
C ASN A 80 5.87 -6.69 -0.46
N TYR A 81 5.67 -5.42 -0.10
CA TYR A 81 4.81 -5.08 1.03
C TYR A 81 3.36 -5.44 0.72
N MET A 82 2.83 -5.00 -0.42
CA MET A 82 1.44 -5.29 -0.80
C MET A 82 1.16 -6.79 -0.88
N LEU A 83 2.03 -7.54 -1.57
CA LEU A 83 1.88 -8.99 -1.69
C LEU A 83 1.82 -9.65 -0.31
N ARG A 84 2.73 -9.28 0.60
CA ARG A 84 2.73 -9.78 1.97
C ARG A 84 1.44 -9.42 2.71
N GLN A 85 0.97 -8.18 2.60
CA GLN A 85 -0.27 -7.75 3.25
C GLN A 85 -1.47 -8.56 2.75
N LEU A 86 -1.62 -8.72 1.43
CA LEU A 86 -2.74 -9.46 0.86
C LEU A 86 -2.75 -10.93 1.28
N ILE A 87 -1.57 -11.58 1.29
CA ILE A 87 -1.42 -12.96 1.79
C ILE A 87 -1.80 -13.02 3.27
N TRP A 88 -1.31 -12.09 4.09
CA TRP A 88 -1.59 -12.09 5.53
C TRP A 88 -3.06 -11.81 5.85
N ILE A 89 -3.75 -11.01 5.06
CA ILE A 89 -5.19 -10.78 5.20
C ILE A 89 -5.93 -12.07 4.81
N ARG A 90 -5.61 -12.66 3.65
CA ARG A 90 -6.25 -13.89 3.16
C ARG A 90 -6.10 -15.05 4.14
N ASP A 91 -4.90 -15.21 4.70
CA ASP A 91 -4.55 -16.32 5.58
C ASP A 91 -4.85 -16.00 7.07
N GLY A 92 -5.49 -14.86 7.37
CA GLY A 92 -5.89 -14.47 8.73
C GLY A 92 -4.74 -14.09 9.68
N LYS A 93 -3.52 -13.92 9.17
CA LYS A 93 -2.35 -13.47 9.96
C LYS A 93 -2.45 -11.98 10.33
N ARG A 94 -3.09 -11.17 9.49
CA ARG A 94 -3.38 -9.76 9.78
C ARG A 94 -4.78 -9.63 10.40
N ARG A 95 -4.82 -9.52 11.73
CA ARG A 95 -6.06 -9.52 12.52
C ARG A 95 -6.81 -8.19 12.55
N ASN A 96 -6.17 -7.09 12.17
CA ASN A 96 -6.76 -5.74 12.14
C ASN A 96 -7.22 -5.33 10.73
N ALA A 97 -7.47 -6.29 9.84
CA ALA A 97 -7.95 -6.00 8.49
C ALA A 97 -9.46 -5.73 8.50
N ASN A 98 -9.92 -4.82 7.64
CA ASN A 98 -11.34 -4.59 7.42
C ASN A 98 -12.01 -5.87 6.89
N GLU A 99 -13.19 -6.20 7.40
CA GLU A 99 -13.91 -7.45 7.07
C GLU A 99 -14.21 -7.57 5.58
N HIS A 100 -14.61 -6.49 4.90
CA HIS A 100 -14.86 -6.49 3.46
C HIS A 100 -13.57 -6.76 2.68
N MET A 101 -12.42 -6.29 3.17
CA MET A 101 -11.13 -6.61 2.55
C MET A 101 -10.78 -8.09 2.72
N VAL A 102 -11.09 -8.69 3.88
CA VAL A 102 -10.91 -10.13 4.13
C VAL A 102 -11.80 -10.95 3.18
N GLU A 103 -13.08 -10.60 3.06
CA GLU A 103 -14.03 -11.26 2.16
C GLU A 103 -13.61 -11.16 0.70
N GLN A 104 -13.15 -9.97 0.28
CA GLN A 104 -12.70 -9.72 -1.08
C GLN A 104 -11.46 -10.57 -1.41
N ILE A 105 -10.45 -10.57 -0.52
CA ILE A 105 -9.16 -11.19 -0.82
C ILE A 105 -9.18 -12.72 -0.76
N LYS A 106 -10.13 -13.32 -0.02
CA LYS A 106 -10.33 -14.77 0.03
C LYS A 106 -10.62 -15.39 -1.34
N ARG A 107 -11.10 -14.59 -2.29
CA ARG A 107 -11.42 -15.03 -3.66
C ARG A 107 -10.19 -15.15 -4.56
N PHE A 108 -9.02 -14.67 -4.11
CA PHE A 108 -7.81 -14.58 -4.91
C PHE A 108 -6.83 -15.69 -4.57
N ASN A 109 -6.33 -16.37 -5.61
CA ASN A 109 -5.21 -17.29 -5.47
C ASN A 109 -3.86 -16.54 -5.43
N TYR A 110 -2.78 -17.24 -5.08
CA TYR A 110 -1.46 -16.62 -4.91
C TYR A 110 -0.95 -15.88 -6.15
N LYS A 111 -1.12 -16.45 -7.35
CA LYS A 111 -0.68 -15.82 -8.60
C LYS A 111 -1.48 -14.56 -8.88
N GLU A 112 -2.79 -14.56 -8.62
CA GLU A 112 -3.63 -13.37 -8.75
C GLU A 112 -3.21 -12.25 -7.79
N LEU A 113 -2.83 -12.60 -6.56
CA LEU A 113 -2.27 -11.64 -5.59
C LEU A 113 -0.97 -11.01 -6.11
N GLN A 114 -0.09 -11.81 -6.71
CA GLN A 114 1.12 -11.29 -7.34
C GLN A 114 0.76 -10.35 -8.52
N MET A 115 -0.15 -10.76 -9.40
CA MET A 115 -0.53 -9.97 -10.58
C MET A 115 -1.15 -8.63 -10.21
N VAL A 116 -2.10 -8.60 -9.28
CA VAL A 116 -2.73 -7.36 -8.84
C VAL A 116 -1.73 -6.47 -8.09
N SER A 117 -0.87 -7.03 -7.24
CA SER A 117 0.20 -6.26 -6.56
C SER A 117 1.19 -5.67 -7.57
N ASN A 118 1.54 -6.43 -8.61
CA ASN A 118 2.44 -5.98 -9.68
C ASN A 118 1.86 -4.77 -10.41
N TYR A 119 0.57 -4.83 -10.76
CA TYR A 119 -0.15 -3.73 -11.39
C TYR A 119 -0.23 -2.50 -10.48
N VAL A 120 -0.69 -2.66 -9.23
CA VAL A 120 -0.86 -1.56 -8.27
C VAL A 120 0.48 -0.87 -7.97
N SER A 121 1.59 -1.62 -7.89
CA SER A 121 2.93 -1.05 -7.67
C SER A 121 3.40 -0.13 -8.78
N ARG A 122 2.72 -0.08 -9.92
CA ARG A 122 3.05 0.80 -11.05
C ARG A 122 2.05 1.94 -11.25
N MET A 123 1.08 2.09 -10.35
CA MET A 123 0.14 3.20 -10.43
C MET A 123 0.86 4.55 -10.33
N PRO A 124 0.48 5.54 -11.16
CA PRO A 124 1.12 6.84 -11.14
C PRO A 124 0.80 7.59 -9.85
N VAL A 125 1.86 8.03 -9.17
CA VAL A 125 1.79 8.90 -8.00
C VAL A 125 1.77 10.36 -8.47
N ASN A 126 1.03 11.23 -7.77
CA ASN A 126 1.06 12.66 -8.08
C ASN A 126 2.47 13.22 -7.84
N LYS A 127 2.98 14.03 -8.77
CA LYS A 127 4.32 14.64 -8.66
C LYS A 127 4.52 15.42 -7.35
N LYS A 128 3.48 16.08 -6.84
CA LYS A 128 3.52 16.82 -5.57
C LYS A 128 3.74 15.94 -4.33
N ASP A 129 3.41 14.65 -4.43
CA ASP A 129 3.55 13.69 -3.35
C ASP A 129 4.89 12.94 -3.43
N LEU A 130 5.70 13.17 -4.48
CA LEU A 130 6.97 12.51 -4.70
C LEU A 130 8.15 13.35 -4.19
N ALA A 131 9.19 12.65 -3.75
CA ALA A 131 10.45 13.28 -3.38
C ALA A 131 11.15 13.81 -4.65
N PRO A 132 12.04 14.82 -4.52
CA PRO A 132 12.78 15.36 -5.65
C PRO A 132 13.64 14.33 -6.38
N SER A 133 14.09 13.28 -5.67
CA SER A 133 14.94 12.23 -6.19
C SER A 133 14.80 10.92 -5.39
N ALA A 134 15.30 9.81 -5.94
CA ALA A 134 15.26 8.49 -5.30
C ALA A 134 16.23 8.36 -4.12
N ASP A 135 17.29 9.17 -4.10
CA ASP A 135 18.29 9.26 -3.04
C ASP A 135 17.95 10.31 -1.96
N TRP A 136 16.78 10.95 -2.05
CA TRP A 136 16.31 11.91 -1.06
C TRP A 136 16.33 11.30 0.35
N ARG A 137 16.88 12.06 1.30
CA ARG A 137 16.92 11.69 2.72
C ARG A 137 16.17 12.73 3.53
N ASN A 138 15.44 12.27 4.54
CA ASN A 138 14.70 13.13 5.44
C ASN A 138 15.63 14.11 6.18
N PRO A 139 15.41 15.43 6.05
CA PRO A 139 16.30 16.41 6.62
C PRO A 139 16.26 16.60 8.13
N ASP A 140 15.24 16.07 8.77
CA ASP A 140 15.12 16.19 10.22
C ASP A 140 15.85 15.05 10.96
N LEU A 141 16.42 14.08 10.22
CA LEU A 141 17.08 12.87 10.78
C LEU A 141 18.61 12.87 10.57
N TYR A 142 19.22 14.06 10.45
CA TYR A 142 20.67 14.23 10.27
C TYR A 142 21.42 14.37 11.59
#